data_AF-A0A2N6FCM3-F1
#
_entry.id   AF-A0A2N6FCM3-F1
#
_cell.length_a   1.000
_cell.length_b   1.000
_cell.length_c   1.000
_cell.angle_alpha   90.00
_cell.angle_beta   90.00
_cell.angle_gamma   90.00
#
_symmetry.space_group_name_H-M   'P 1'
#
loop_
_entity.id
_entity.type
_entity.pdbx_description
1 polymer ?
#
loop_
_entity_poly.entity_id
_entity_poly.type
_entity_poly.pdbx_seq_one_letter_code
_entity_poly.pdbx_strand_id
1 'polypeptide(L)' 'MPEMDGFEATRALRNSNCQTPVIALTAHVRKEDMNRCLEAGMNDCLSKPFRQQQLLEMMGKWLPQQIESNHDG' A
#
# COMPACT_ATOMS: atom_id res chain seq x y z
N MET A 1 3.74 12.15 -9.80
CA MET A 1 3.55 11.62 -11.16
C MET A 1 2.85 12.72 -11.95
N PRO A 2 3.41 13.21 -13.06
CA PRO A 2 2.89 14.38 -13.76
C PRO A 2 1.63 14.11 -14.60
N GLU A 3 1.37 12.86 -14.98
CA GLU A 3 0.24 12.52 -15.89
C GLU A 3 -0.88 11.69 -15.26
N MET A 4 -0.59 10.98 -14.16
CA MET A 4 -1.54 10.08 -13.50
C MET A 4 -1.38 10.18 -11.98
N ASP A 5 -2.48 10.25 -11.23
CA ASP A 5 -2.41 10.24 -9.78
C ASP A 5 -2.38 8.82 -9.19
N GLY A 6 -2.06 8.72 -7.90
CA GLY A 6 -1.97 7.42 -7.23
C GLY A 6 -3.32 6.68 -7.14
N PHE A 7 -4.45 7.40 -7.15
CA PHE A 7 -5.77 6.80 -7.11
C PHE A 7 -6.11 6.16 -8.46
N GLU A 8 -5.88 6.86 -9.56
CA GLU A 8 -6.06 6.34 -10.93
C GLU A 8 -5.20 5.10 -11.17
N ALA A 9 -3.93 5.16 -10.78
CA ALA A 9 -3.02 4.02 -10.86
C ALA A 9 -3.55 2.81 -10.07
N THR A 10 -4.07 3.04 -8.86
CA THR A 10 -4.63 1.95 -8.03
C THR A 10 -5.88 1.36 -8.65
N ARG A 11 -6.80 2.20 -9.18
CA ARG A 11 -8.00 1.72 -9.87
C ARG A 11 -7.63 0.88 -11.09
N ALA A 12 -6.62 1.29 -11.86
CA ALA A 12 -6.13 0.52 -13.00
C ALA A 12 -5.60 -0.86 -12.58
N LEU A 13 -4.82 -0.94 -11.50
CA LEU A 13 -4.33 -2.21 -10.94
C LEU A 13 -5.49 -3.12 -10.49
N ARG A 14 -6.51 -2.57 -9.81
CA ARG A 14 -7.67 -3.37 -9.38
C ARG A 14 -8.50 -3.86 -10.55
N ASN A 15 -8.67 -3.04 -11.59
CA ASN A 15 -9.35 -3.43 -12.83
C ASN A 15 -8.60 -4.55 -13.57
N SER A 16 -7.27 -4.63 -13.44
CA SER A 16 -6.47 -5.74 -13.97
C SER A 16 -6.42 -6.96 -13.03
N ASN A 17 -7.29 -7.01 -12.01
CA ASN A 17 -7.34 -8.04 -10.97
C ASN A 17 -6.02 -8.21 -10.19
N CYS A 18 -5.18 -7.16 -10.13
CA CYS A 18 -3.98 -7.17 -9.30
C CYS A 18 -4.37 -7.08 -7.83
N GLN A 19 -3.97 -8.08 -7.04
CA GLN A 19 -4.24 -8.15 -5.60
C GLN A 19 -3.03 -7.74 -4.75
N THR A 20 -1.94 -7.29 -5.38
CA THR A 20 -0.77 -6.78 -4.66
C THR A 20 -1.19 -5.64 -3.72
N PRO A 21 -0.76 -5.65 -2.44
CA PRO A 21 -1.06 -4.57 -1.51
C PRO A 21 -0.54 -3.23 -2.03
N VAL A 22 -1.39 -2.21 -2.01
CA VAL A 22 -1.05 -0.83 -2.40
C VAL A 22 -1.16 0.06 -1.17
N ILE A 23 -0.07 0.76 -0.84
CA ILE A 23 0.02 1.60 0.35
C ILE A 23 0.28 3.04 -0.10
N ALA A 24 -0.62 3.95 0.28
CA ALA A 24 -0.52 5.36 -0.08
C ALA A 24 0.56 6.06 0.76
N LEU A 25 1.41 6.86 0.13
CA LEU A 25 2.35 7.73 0.85
C LEU A 25 1.89 9.19 0.73
N THR A 26 1.30 9.74 1.79
CA THR A 26 0.67 11.08 1.76
C THR A 26 1.40 12.09 2.65
N ALA A 27 1.38 13.37 2.31
CA ALA A 27 1.90 14.44 3.19
C ALA A 27 0.95 14.78 4.36
N HIS A 28 -0.35 14.47 4.23
CA HIS A 28 -1.35 14.66 5.27
C HIS A 28 -2.36 13.52 5.22
N VAL A 29 -2.69 12.93 6.36
CA VAL A 29 -3.76 11.93 6.47
C VAL A 29 -4.97 12.63 7.06
N ARG A 30 -5.89 13.09 6.22
CA ARG A 30 -7.23 13.46 6.68
C ARG A 30 -8.14 12.24 6.57
N LYS A 31 -9.20 12.21 7.38
CA LYS A 31 -10.22 11.15 7.32
C LYS A 31 -10.84 11.02 5.92
N GLU A 32 -10.98 12.15 5.22
CA GLU A 32 -11.47 12.17 3.84
C GLU A 32 -10.46 11.55 2.85
N ASP A 33 -9.16 11.76 3.07
CA ASP A 33 -8.11 11.13 2.26
C ASP A 33 -8.10 9.61 2.44
N MET A 34 -8.36 9.13 3.67
CA MET A 34 -8.50 7.70 3.95
C MET A 34 -9.65 7.06 3.17
N ASN A 35 -10.82 7.70 3.16
CA ASN A 35 -11.97 7.22 2.41
C ASN A 35 -11.64 7.13 0.92
N ARG A 36 -11.03 8.17 0.34
CA ARG A 36 -10.62 8.19 -1.07
C ARG A 36 -9.60 7.10 -1.40
N CYS A 37 -8.66 6.81 -0.49
CA CYS A 37 -7.71 5.71 -0.64
C CYS A 37 -8.42 4.36 -0.71
N LEU A 38 -9.36 4.11 0.20
CA LEU A 38 -10.13 2.87 0.24
C LEU A 38 -11.02 2.71 -1.01
N GLU A 39 -11.69 3.78 -1.45
CA GLU A 39 -12.51 3.79 -2.66
C GLU A 39 -11.71 3.55 -3.94
N ALA A 40 -10.43 3.94 -3.97
CA ALA A 40 -9.53 3.62 -5.08
C ALA A 40 -9.01 2.18 -5.03
N GLY A 41 -9.22 1.46 -3.92
CA GLY A 41 -8.76 0.09 -3.71
C GLY A 41 -7.38 -0.01 -3.04
N MET A 42 -6.90 1.05 -2.39
CA MET A 42 -5.66 1.01 -1.59
C MET A 42 -5.91 0.28 -0.26
N ASN A 43 -4.86 -0.32 0.28
CA ASN A 43 -4.91 -1.17 1.47
C ASN A 43 -4.63 -0.37 2.76
N ASP A 44 -3.72 0.59 2.69
CA ASP A 44 -3.30 1.38 3.85
C ASP A 44 -2.65 2.70 3.41
N CYS A 45 -2.28 3.55 4.37
CA CYS A 45 -1.52 4.76 4.12
C CYS A 45 -0.39 4.96 5.14
N LEU A 46 0.64 5.68 4.72
CA LEU A 46 1.74 6.13 5.58
C LEU A 46 1.98 7.63 5.36
N SER A 47 1.86 8.41 6.43
CA SER A 47 2.05 9.87 6.41
C SER A 47 3.54 10.24 6.34
N LYS A 48 3.88 11.20 5.48
CA LYS A 48 5.20 11.85 5.41
C LYS A 48 5.27 13.03 6.38
N PRO A 49 6.44 13.30 6.99
CA PRO A 49 7.62 12.47 6.94
C PRO A 49 7.44 11.17 7.75
N PHE A 50 7.96 10.06 7.25
CA PHE A 50 8.00 8.78 7.96
C PHE A 50 9.44 8.33 8.17
N ARG A 51 9.68 7.58 9.24
CA ARG A 51 10.96 6.91 9.50
C ARG A 51 11.03 5.57 8.77
N GLN A 52 12.25 5.11 8.50
CA GLN A 52 12.50 3.80 7.90
C GLN A 52 11.81 2.66 8.66
N GLN A 53 11.85 2.70 10.00
CA GLN A 53 11.17 1.71 10.83
C GLN A 53 9.66 1.63 10.56
N GLN A 54 8.98 2.77 10.41
CA GLN A 54 7.54 2.81 10.13
C GLN A 54 7.22 2.21 8.76
N LEU A 55 8.10 2.41 7.77
CA LEU A 55 7.97 1.77 6.46
C LEU A 55 8.16 0.26 6.56
N LEU A 56 9.16 -0.21 7.31
CA LEU A 56 9.43 -1.63 7.52
C LEU A 56 8.28 -2.33 8.26
N GLU A 57 7.72 -1.72 9.30
CA GLU A 57 6.54 -2.23 10.02
C GLU A 57 5.33 -2.34 9.09
N MET A 58 5.09 -1.29 8.29
CA MET A 58 4.03 -1.27 7.29
C MET A 58 4.22 -2.35 6.23
N MET A 59 5.44 -2.54 5.73
CA MET A 59 5.74 -3.64 4.80
C MET A 59 5.55 -5.00 5.45
N GLY A 60 6.02 -5.19 6.69
CA GLY A 60 5.85 -6.45 7.44
C GLY A 60 4.39 -6.81 7.71
N LYS A 61 3.51 -5.82 7.84
CA LYS A 61 2.06 -6.03 7.95
C LYS A 61 1.43 -6.62 6.67
N TRP A 62 1.92 -6.23 5.50
CA TRP A 62 1.29 -6.56 4.21
C TRP A 62 2.06 -7.60 3.39
N LEU A 63 3.33 -7.81 3.67
CA LEU A 63 4.10 -8.90 3.07
C LEU A 63 3.65 -10.22 3.71
N PRO A 64 3.50 -11.29 2.91
CA PRO A 64 3.29 -12.61 3.47
C PRO A 64 4.47 -12.93 4.39
N GLN A 65 4.19 -13.38 5.62
CA GLN A 65 5.21 -14.03 6.42
C GLN A 65 5.73 -15.19 5.57
N GLN A 66 7.03 -15.16 5.25
CA GLN A 66 7.69 -16.25 4.57
C GLN A 66 7.38 -17.50 5.42
N ILE A 67 6.51 -18.38 4.93
CA ILE A 67 6.43 -19.72 5.48
C ILE A 67 7.76 -20.33 5.09
N GLU A 68 8.68 -20.43 6.05
CA GLU A 68 9.90 -21.21 5.93
C GLU A 68 9.48 -22.60 5.44
N SER A 69 9.63 -22.81 4.13
CA SER A 69 9.59 -24.15 3.58
C SER A 69 10.92 -24.75 3.98
N ASN A 70 10.97 -25.38 5.16
CA ASN A 70 12.06 -26.28 5.54
C ASN A 70 12.17 -27.30 4.41
N HIS A 71 13.10 -27.07 3.49
CA HIS A 71 13.55 -28.05 2.53
C HIS A 71 14.59 -28.90 3.25
N ASP A 72 14.11 -29.71 4.21
CA ASP A 72 14.83 -30.89 4.66
C ASP A 72 14.56 -31.98 3.62
N GLY A 73 15.59 -32.28 2.83
CA GLY A 73 15.64 -33.37 1.85
C GLY A 73 17.08 -33.72 1.55
#